data_AF-A0AAV0ZSS4-F1
#
_entry.id   AF-A0AAV0ZSS4-F1
#
_cell.length_a   1.000
_cell.length_b   1.000
_cell.length_c   1.000
_cell.angle_alpha   90.00
_cell.angle_beta   90.00
_cell.angle_gamma   90.00
#
_symmetry.space_group_name_H-M   'P 1'
#
loop_
_entity.id
_entity.type
_entity.pdbx_description
1 polymer ?
#
loop_
_entity_poly.entity_id
_entity_poly.type
_entity_poly.pdbx_seq_one_letter_code
_entity_poly.pdbx_strand_id
1 'polypeptide(L)'
;MARLLRSLRKTLTLIPQFHISRRSYISEMRKEAFEGNISRLLRNEIQYEIQSSSSSKPPANKFGSFLVDGRPSERWVTLNRQFADENIKVEVTMFDGAAPAPKVSGGVANADEVQLHITLIVNISKGDRGVLEIMCSAWPDSIEIKRLFVRADKNTPAEPYAGPDFEELDDELQDGLYDFLDARGIDNKLATYLHQYMKHKDKTELIGWMEKVKSFIERK
;
A
#
# COMPACT_ATOMS: atom_id res chain seq x y z
N MET A 1 -7.13 40.63 -88.82
CA MET A 1 -6.13 41.58 -88.28
C MET A 1 -5.57 40.97 -86.99
N ALA A 2 -4.55 40.12 -87.10
CA ALA A 2 -3.13 40.43 -86.85
C ALA A 2 -2.76 40.31 -85.35
N ARG A 3 -2.17 39.18 -84.94
CA ARG A 3 -0.73 38.93 -84.67
C ARG A 3 -0.33 39.30 -83.22
N LEU A 4 -0.09 38.31 -82.36
CA LEU A 4 1.22 37.70 -82.01
C LEU A 4 2.05 38.58 -81.05
N LEU A 5 2.53 38.02 -79.93
CA LEU A 5 3.96 37.86 -79.59
C LEU A 5 4.21 37.45 -78.11
N ARG A 6 5.04 36.40 -77.99
CA ARG A 6 6.17 36.22 -77.06
C ARG A 6 5.93 35.80 -75.60
N SER A 7 6.05 34.48 -75.42
CA SER A 7 6.93 33.79 -74.47
C SER A 7 7.96 34.66 -73.72
N LEU A 8 7.95 34.54 -72.38
CA LEU A 8 9.15 34.58 -71.55
C LEU A 8 9.06 33.47 -70.49
N ARG A 9 9.87 32.42 -70.68
CA ARG A 9 10.12 31.36 -69.71
C ARG A 9 10.70 32.00 -68.44
N LYS A 10 10.01 31.84 -67.31
CA LYS A 10 10.65 31.88 -65.98
C LYS A 10 10.85 30.44 -65.55
N THR A 11 12.07 29.94 -65.74
CA THR A 11 12.52 28.69 -65.12
C THR A 11 12.56 28.94 -63.61
N LEU A 12 11.49 28.57 -62.91
CA LEU A 12 11.54 28.40 -61.46
C LEU A 12 12.35 27.14 -61.20
N THR A 13 13.60 27.30 -60.81
CA THR A 13 14.39 26.23 -60.22
C THR A 13 13.73 25.87 -58.88
N LEU A 14 13.02 24.74 -58.88
CA LEU A 14 12.53 24.12 -57.65
C LEU A 14 13.77 23.61 -56.89
N ILE A 15 14.25 24.39 -55.92
CA ILE A 15 15.20 23.87 -54.94
C ILE A 15 14.41 22.86 -54.10
N PRO A 16 14.81 21.57 -54.01
CA PRO A 16 14.18 20.68 -53.07
C PRO A 16 14.50 21.21 -51.68
N GLN A 17 13.49 21.72 -50.98
CA GLN A 17 13.57 21.90 -49.53
C GLN A 17 13.65 20.50 -48.93
N PHE A 18 14.88 19.99 -48.78
CA PHE A 18 15.14 18.91 -47.85
C PHE A 18 14.91 19.47 -46.45
N HIS A 19 13.65 19.46 -46.01
CA HIS A 19 13.34 19.66 -44.61
C HIS A 19 13.95 18.49 -43.84
N ILE A 20 15.03 18.82 -43.14
CA ILE A 20 15.83 17.92 -42.33
C ILE A 20 14.94 17.34 -41.22
N SER A 21 14.43 16.13 -41.45
CA SER A 21 13.76 15.27 -40.45
C SER A 21 14.75 14.70 -39.40
N ARG A 22 16.01 15.14 -39.44
CA ARG A 22 17.11 14.65 -38.57
C ARG A 22 16.93 15.06 -37.10
N ARG A 23 16.24 16.19 -36.82
CA ARG A 23 15.93 16.61 -35.44
C ARG A 23 14.89 15.70 -34.77
N SER A 24 13.90 15.22 -35.53
CA SER A 24 12.88 14.28 -35.02
C SER A 24 13.50 12.91 -34.73
N TYR A 25 14.26 12.37 -35.68
CA TYR A 25 14.92 11.07 -35.54
C TYR A 25 15.89 11.02 -34.34
N ILE A 26 16.73 12.04 -34.15
CA ILE A 26 17.64 12.08 -32.99
C ILE A 26 16.85 12.18 -31.67
N SER A 27 15.74 12.91 -31.65
CA SER A 27 14.88 13.00 -30.46
C SER A 27 14.20 11.67 -30.15
N GLU A 28 13.74 10.97 -31.16
CA GLU A 28 13.08 9.66 -31.06
C GLU A 28 14.08 8.58 -30.61
N MET A 29 15.27 8.53 -31.20
CA MET A 29 16.35 7.64 -30.75
C MET A 29 16.76 7.90 -29.30
N ARG A 30 16.82 9.16 -28.88
CA ARG A 30 17.13 9.51 -27.47
C ARG A 30 16.02 9.07 -26.53
N LYS A 31 14.76 9.24 -26.93
CA LYS A 31 13.59 8.76 -26.19
C LYS A 31 13.66 7.24 -26.02
N GLU A 32 13.83 6.50 -27.11
CA GLU A 32 13.93 5.03 -27.11
C GLU A 32 15.09 4.54 -26.23
N ALA A 33 16.26 5.18 -26.33
CA ALA A 33 17.41 4.84 -25.50
C ALA A 33 17.13 5.07 -24.00
N PHE A 34 16.44 6.17 -23.65
CA PHE A 34 16.06 6.48 -22.28
C PHE A 34 15.03 5.48 -21.74
N GLU A 35 13.96 5.22 -22.48
CA GLU A 35 12.91 4.26 -22.11
C GLU A 35 13.48 2.84 -22.00
N GLY A 36 14.37 2.44 -22.92
CA GLY A 36 15.09 1.18 -22.87
C GLY A 36 15.97 1.04 -21.63
N ASN A 37 16.64 2.12 -21.21
CA ASN A 37 17.42 2.11 -19.97
C ASN A 37 16.54 1.95 -18.73
N ILE A 38 15.42 2.70 -18.62
CA ILE A 38 14.52 2.58 -17.48
C ILE A 38 13.87 1.18 -17.42
N SER A 39 13.43 0.63 -18.55
CA SER A 39 12.87 -0.73 -18.58
C SER A 39 13.89 -1.77 -18.10
N ARG A 40 15.16 -1.64 -18.50
CA ARG A 40 16.23 -2.53 -18.01
C ARG A 40 16.42 -2.41 -16.50
N LEU A 41 16.42 -1.20 -15.95
CA LEU A 41 16.54 -0.99 -14.50
C LEU A 41 15.36 -1.63 -13.74
N LEU A 42 14.13 -1.43 -14.21
CA LEU A 42 12.94 -2.05 -13.60
C LEU A 42 12.97 -3.57 -13.65
N ARG A 43 13.42 -4.17 -14.77
CA ARG A 43 13.59 -5.64 -14.86
C ARG A 43 14.59 -6.17 -13.85
N ASN A 44 15.71 -5.46 -13.67
CA ASN A 44 16.73 -5.86 -12.71
C ASN A 44 16.17 -5.82 -11.28
N GLU A 45 15.43 -4.77 -10.94
CA GLU A 45 14.82 -4.61 -9.61
C GLU A 45 13.76 -5.68 -9.33
N ILE A 46 12.86 -5.94 -10.28
CA ILE A 46 11.88 -7.03 -10.19
C ILE A 46 12.58 -8.38 -9.95
N GLN A 47 13.64 -8.66 -10.70
CA GLN A 47 14.38 -9.91 -10.58
C GLN A 47 15.08 -10.03 -9.22
N TYR A 48 15.65 -8.93 -8.72
CA TYR A 48 16.26 -8.86 -7.40
C TYR A 48 15.23 -9.16 -6.31
N GLU A 49 14.06 -8.52 -6.35
CA GLU A 49 13.01 -8.76 -5.38
C GLU A 49 12.51 -10.21 -5.42
N ILE A 50 12.29 -10.79 -6.60
CA ILE A 50 11.88 -12.20 -6.70
C ILE A 50 12.93 -13.13 -6.05
N GLN A 51 14.22 -12.89 -6.28
CA GLN A 51 15.32 -13.74 -5.79
C GLN A 51 15.63 -13.55 -4.30
N SER A 52 15.49 -12.35 -3.76
CA SER A 52 15.78 -12.04 -2.35
C SER A 52 14.76 -12.66 -1.36
N SER A 53 13.72 -13.33 -1.87
CA SER A 53 12.64 -13.90 -1.08
C SER A 53 13.04 -15.22 -0.40
N SER A 54 13.41 -15.14 0.88
CA SER A 54 13.73 -16.32 1.71
C SER A 54 12.51 -17.15 2.16
N SER A 55 11.28 -16.74 1.84
CA SER A 55 10.06 -17.54 2.03
C SER A 55 9.02 -17.19 0.97
N SER A 56 8.71 -18.12 0.07
CA SER A 56 7.81 -17.88 -1.09
C SER A 56 6.35 -18.20 -0.81
N LYS A 57 6.00 -18.65 0.40
CA LYS A 57 4.62 -19.06 0.68
C LYS A 57 3.82 -17.85 1.16
N PRO A 58 2.73 -17.49 0.48
CA PRO A 58 1.81 -16.49 1.00
C PRO A 58 1.31 -16.96 2.38
N PRO A 59 1.23 -16.06 3.37
CA PRO A 59 0.53 -16.37 4.61
C PRO A 59 -0.89 -16.83 4.30
N ALA A 60 -1.41 -17.77 5.10
CA ALA A 60 -2.75 -18.30 4.88
C ALA A 60 -3.79 -17.17 4.96
N ASN A 61 -4.78 -17.14 4.07
CA ASN A 61 -5.88 -16.13 4.11
C ASN A 61 -6.89 -16.37 5.26
N LYS A 62 -6.42 -16.96 6.36
CA LYS A 62 -7.19 -17.29 7.55
C LYS A 62 -6.28 -17.29 8.77
N PHE A 63 -6.70 -16.61 9.82
CA PHE A 63 -6.05 -16.62 11.12
C PHE A 63 -7.08 -16.93 12.21
N GLY A 64 -6.97 -18.08 12.88
CA GLY A 64 -7.99 -18.54 13.80
C GLY A 64 -9.36 -18.61 13.13
N SER A 65 -10.30 -17.78 13.60
CA SER A 65 -11.66 -17.65 13.02
C SER A 65 -11.82 -16.45 12.08
N PHE A 66 -10.79 -15.64 11.88
CA PHE A 66 -10.81 -14.55 10.91
C PHE A 66 -10.56 -15.05 9.50
N LEU A 67 -11.39 -14.60 8.57
CA LEU A 67 -11.13 -14.65 7.13
C LEU A 67 -10.42 -13.37 6.71
N VAL A 68 -9.32 -13.51 5.98
CA VAL A 68 -8.47 -12.38 5.58
C VAL A 68 -8.63 -12.12 4.08
N ASP A 69 -9.05 -10.90 3.73
CA ASP A 69 -9.18 -10.40 2.35
C ASP A 69 -8.13 -9.31 2.11
N GLY A 70 -7.07 -9.67 1.39
CA GLY A 70 -6.01 -8.75 0.96
C GLY A 70 -6.13 -8.47 -0.53
N ARG A 71 -7.00 -7.52 -0.91
CA ARG A 71 -7.25 -7.20 -2.32
C ARG A 71 -5.99 -6.64 -3.00
N PRO A 72 -5.68 -7.07 -4.24
CA PRO A 72 -4.58 -6.50 -4.99
C PRO A 72 -4.76 -5.00 -5.21
N SER A 73 -3.66 -4.24 -5.20
CA SER A 73 -3.63 -2.78 -5.40
C SER A 73 -4.27 -1.92 -4.32
N GLU A 74 -4.85 -2.52 -3.27
CA GLU A 74 -5.27 -1.80 -2.06
C GLU A 74 -4.11 -1.76 -1.05
N ARG A 75 -4.02 -0.66 -0.28
CA ARG A 75 -2.98 -0.47 0.77
C ARG A 75 -3.44 -0.88 2.16
N TRP A 76 -4.47 -1.71 2.24
CA TRP A 76 -5.00 -2.28 3.47
C TRP A 76 -5.45 -3.73 3.22
N VAL A 77 -5.76 -4.45 4.29
CA VAL A 77 -6.44 -5.75 4.25
C VAL A 77 -7.61 -5.72 5.24
N THR A 78 -8.63 -6.53 4.96
CA THR A 78 -9.79 -6.65 5.85
C THR A 78 -9.85 -8.05 6.45
N LEU A 79 -10.07 -8.13 7.76
CA LEU A 79 -10.35 -9.37 8.46
C LEU A 79 -11.79 -9.37 8.94
N ASN A 80 -12.51 -10.46 8.70
CA ASN A 80 -13.90 -10.60 9.12
C ASN A 80 -14.10 -11.85 9.97
N ARG A 81 -14.90 -11.72 11.03
CA ARG A 81 -15.27 -12.82 11.93
C ARG A 81 -16.65 -12.57 12.55
N GLN A 82 -17.39 -13.65 12.76
CA GLN A 82 -18.54 -13.69 13.68
C GLN A 82 -18.07 -14.17 15.06
N PHE A 83 -18.48 -13.49 16.13
CA PHE A 83 -18.23 -13.89 17.52
C PHE A 83 -19.51 -13.75 18.34
N ALA A 84 -20.17 -14.87 18.66
CA ALA A 84 -21.51 -14.85 19.26
C ALA A 84 -22.47 -13.95 18.45
N ASP A 85 -23.07 -12.92 19.07
CA ASP A 85 -23.96 -11.94 18.45
C ASP A 85 -23.23 -10.74 17.80
N GLU A 86 -21.90 -10.77 17.74
CA GLU A 86 -21.06 -9.69 17.22
C GLU A 86 -20.51 -9.99 15.82
N ASN A 87 -20.62 -8.99 14.93
CA ASN A 87 -19.84 -8.95 13.70
C ASN A 87 -18.58 -8.13 13.94
N ILE A 88 -17.42 -8.72 13.66
CA ILE A 88 -16.12 -8.09 13.85
C ILE A 88 -15.46 -7.91 12.49
N LYS A 89 -15.19 -6.65 12.13
CA LYS A 89 -14.40 -6.27 10.96
C LYS A 89 -13.15 -5.54 11.44
N VAL A 90 -11.99 -6.00 11.01
CA VAL A 90 -10.71 -5.32 11.28
C VAL A 90 -10.14 -4.84 9.95
N GLU A 91 -9.93 -3.53 9.81
CA GLU A 91 -9.20 -2.95 8.69
C GLU A 91 -7.77 -2.70 9.13
N VAL A 92 -6.82 -3.17 8.35
CA VAL A 92 -5.40 -3.17 8.71
C VAL A 92 -4.62 -2.52 7.59
N THR A 93 -3.84 -1.49 7.88
CA THR A 93 -3.00 -0.81 6.88
C THR A 93 -1.84 -1.71 6.45
N MET A 94 -1.22 -1.38 5.32
CA MET A 94 0.19 -1.76 5.12
C MET A 94 1.08 -0.96 6.07
N PHE A 95 2.38 -1.28 6.13
CA PHE A 95 3.32 -0.56 6.98
C PHE A 95 3.22 0.96 6.78
N ASP A 96 2.92 1.68 7.85
CA ASP A 96 2.61 3.12 7.85
C ASP A 96 3.43 3.93 8.86
N GLY A 97 4.31 3.26 9.60
CA GLY A 97 5.29 3.88 10.48
C GLY A 97 6.47 2.96 10.77
N ALA A 98 7.48 3.52 11.43
CA ALA A 98 8.61 2.76 11.93
C ALA A 98 9.16 3.41 13.21
N ALA A 99 9.74 2.59 14.08
CA ALA A 99 10.43 3.03 15.28
C ALA A 99 11.72 2.22 15.47
N PRO A 100 12.70 2.72 16.25
CA PRO A 100 13.85 1.92 16.65
C PRO A 100 13.38 0.62 17.34
N ALA A 101 13.98 -0.51 16.96
CA ALA A 101 13.65 -1.77 17.59
C ALA A 101 14.05 -1.75 19.08
N PRO A 102 13.26 -2.37 19.97
CA PRO A 102 13.59 -2.47 21.38
C PRO A 102 14.91 -3.23 21.58
N LYS A 103 15.72 -2.78 22.54
CA LYS A 103 17.01 -3.42 22.86
C LYS A 103 16.75 -4.80 23.46
N VAL A 104 17.03 -5.86 22.72
CA VAL A 104 17.00 -7.23 23.27
C VAL A 104 18.09 -7.35 24.35
N SER A 105 17.69 -7.76 25.56
CA SER A 105 18.64 -7.95 26.66
C SER A 105 19.66 -9.04 26.30
N GLY A 106 20.94 -8.67 26.24
CA GLY A 106 22.05 -9.60 25.98
C GLY A 106 22.53 -9.72 24.53
N GLY A 107 21.92 -9.02 23.57
CA GLY A 107 22.39 -8.95 22.18
C GLY A 107 23.18 -7.66 21.88
N VAL A 108 24.10 -7.71 20.92
CA VAL A 108 24.71 -6.49 20.37
C VAL A 108 23.61 -5.73 19.63
N ALA A 109 23.20 -4.58 20.15
CA ALA A 109 22.19 -3.74 19.51
C ALA A 109 22.70 -3.28 18.14
N ASN A 110 22.04 -3.69 17.06
CA ASN A 110 22.16 -3.00 15.78
C ASN A 110 21.36 -1.70 15.91
N ALA A 111 22.05 -0.57 16.05
CA ALA A 111 21.42 0.75 16.19
C ALA A 111 20.54 1.15 14.98
N ASP A 112 20.69 0.44 13.86
CA ASP A 112 19.92 0.64 12.62
C ASP A 112 18.70 -0.29 12.49
N GLU A 113 18.46 -1.18 13.47
CA GLU A 113 17.31 -2.08 13.40
C GLU A 113 16.03 -1.33 13.76
N VAL A 114 15.10 -1.28 12.80
CA VAL A 114 13.79 -0.64 12.95
C VAL A 114 12.70 -1.69 12.98
N GLN A 115 11.70 -1.47 13.83
CA GLN A 115 10.44 -2.17 13.76
C GLN A 115 9.43 -1.35 12.97
N LEU A 116 8.64 -2.03 12.14
CA LEU A 116 7.59 -1.41 11.34
C LEU A 116 6.29 -1.40 12.14
N HIS A 117 5.48 -0.38 11.90
CA HIS A 117 4.17 -0.18 12.51
C HIS A 117 3.07 -0.46 11.49
N ILE A 118 1.95 -0.99 11.98
CA ILE A 118 0.70 -1.13 11.24
C ILE A 118 -0.46 -0.59 12.11
N THR A 119 -1.39 0.14 11.50
CA THR A 119 -2.62 0.60 12.15
C THR A 119 -3.74 -0.43 11.97
N LEU A 120 -4.45 -0.76 13.06
CA LEU A 120 -5.66 -1.60 13.07
C LEU A 120 -6.86 -0.74 13.44
N ILE A 121 -7.94 -0.83 12.65
CA ILE A 121 -9.24 -0.26 12.97
C ILE A 121 -10.22 -1.43 13.18
N VAL A 122 -10.52 -1.71 14.44
CA VAL A 122 -11.43 -2.77 14.86
C VAL A 122 -12.83 -2.19 14.96
N ASN A 123 -13.77 -2.75 14.21
CA ASN A 123 -15.19 -2.42 14.24
C ASN A 123 -15.98 -3.62 14.76
N ILE A 124 -16.71 -3.43 15.87
CA ILE A 124 -17.54 -4.46 16.49
C ILE A 124 -18.99 -3.96 16.50
N SER A 125 -19.88 -4.69 15.83
CA SER A 125 -21.30 -4.34 15.76
C SER A 125 -22.21 -5.45 16.30
N LYS A 126 -23.34 -5.05 16.90
CA LYS A 126 -24.34 -5.94 17.53
C LYS A 126 -25.73 -5.65 16.96
N GLY A 127 -26.05 -6.24 15.81
CA GLY A 127 -27.24 -5.86 15.04
C GLY A 127 -27.21 -4.37 14.69
N ASP A 128 -28.35 -3.69 14.78
CA ASP A 128 -28.48 -2.26 14.40
C ASP A 128 -28.13 -1.27 15.53
N ARG A 129 -27.43 -1.71 16.58
CA ARG A 129 -27.20 -0.93 17.82
C ARG A 129 -25.96 -0.03 17.81
N GLY A 130 -25.46 0.34 16.63
CA GLY A 130 -24.22 1.09 16.45
C GLY A 130 -22.97 0.21 16.41
N VAL A 131 -21.81 0.85 16.27
CA VAL A 131 -20.50 0.20 16.10
C VAL A 131 -19.52 0.73 17.12
N LEU A 132 -18.90 -0.17 17.88
CA LEU A 132 -17.71 0.15 18.67
C LEU A 132 -16.50 0.11 17.73
N GLU A 133 -15.85 1.27 17.56
CA GLU A 133 -14.61 1.40 16.82
C GLU A 133 -13.44 1.54 17.80
N ILE A 134 -12.42 0.71 17.64
CA ILE A 134 -11.20 0.74 18.43
C ILE A 134 -10.03 0.83 17.45
N MET A 135 -9.21 1.86 17.59
CA MET A 135 -8.00 2.04 16.80
C MET A 135 -6.80 1.58 17.63
N CYS A 136 -6.03 0.66 17.08
CA CYS A 136 -4.85 0.11 17.70
C CYS A 136 -3.60 0.35 16.85
N SER A 137 -2.47 0.52 17.53
CA SER A 137 -1.13 0.41 16.95
C SER A 137 -0.66 -1.02 17.09
N ALA A 138 -0.23 -1.65 16.00
CA ALA A 138 0.40 -2.96 16.05
C ALA A 138 1.88 -2.87 15.68
N TRP A 139 2.71 -3.42 16.58
CA TRP A 139 4.12 -3.70 16.39
C TRP A 139 4.30 -5.21 16.15
N PRO A 140 5.51 -5.71 15.81
CA PRO A 140 5.70 -7.11 15.41
C PRO A 140 5.17 -8.16 16.40
N ASP A 141 5.14 -7.82 17.69
CA ASP A 141 4.77 -8.69 18.80
C ASP A 141 3.78 -8.07 19.80
N SER A 142 3.23 -6.88 19.51
CA SER A 142 2.27 -6.22 20.40
C SER A 142 1.15 -5.49 19.66
N ILE A 143 -0.01 -5.39 20.32
CA ILE A 143 -1.11 -4.51 19.95
C ILE A 143 -1.35 -3.54 21.11
N GLU A 144 -1.39 -2.25 20.81
CA GLU A 144 -1.64 -1.18 21.76
C GLU A 144 -2.93 -0.44 21.37
N ILE A 145 -3.90 -0.36 22.29
CA ILE A 145 -5.10 0.44 22.07
C ILE A 145 -4.70 1.93 22.14
N LYS A 146 -5.12 2.72 21.16
CA LYS A 146 -4.85 4.17 21.12
C LYS A 146 -6.09 5.00 21.42
N ARG A 147 -7.23 4.61 20.86
CA ARG A 147 -8.51 5.29 21.06
C ARG A 147 -9.67 4.35 20.78
N LEU A 148 -10.79 4.60 21.41
CA LEU A 148 -12.04 3.90 21.15
C LEU A 148 -13.23 4.85 21.23
N PHE A 149 -14.27 4.58 20.45
CA PHE A 149 -15.52 5.33 20.50
C PHE A 149 -16.66 4.52 19.90
N VAL A 150 -17.88 4.91 20.23
CA VAL A 150 -19.08 4.32 19.66
C VAL A 150 -19.61 5.24 18.57
N ARG A 151 -19.69 4.72 17.33
CA ARG A 151 -20.48 5.36 16.27
C ARG A 151 -21.93 4.90 16.42
N ALA A 152 -22.81 5.85 16.73
CA ALA A 152 -24.24 5.67 16.47
C ALA A 152 -24.48 5.64 14.95
N ASP A 153 -25.73 5.43 14.52
CA ASP A 153 -26.09 5.37 13.10
C ASP A 153 -25.83 6.69 12.32
N LYS A 154 -26.54 6.90 11.20
CA LYS A 154 -26.27 7.90 10.14
C LYS A 154 -26.09 9.36 10.61
N ASN A 155 -26.37 9.69 11.87
CA ASN A 155 -26.21 11.02 12.45
C ASN A 155 -24.93 11.22 13.29
N THR A 156 -24.02 10.24 13.35
CA THR A 156 -22.75 10.43 14.07
C THR A 156 -21.90 11.52 13.40
N PRO A 157 -21.37 12.50 14.17
CA PRO A 157 -20.43 13.50 13.65
C PRO A 157 -19.23 12.85 12.97
N ALA A 158 -18.58 13.57 12.05
CA ALA A 158 -17.36 13.08 11.38
C ALA A 158 -16.27 12.68 12.40
N GLU A 159 -16.18 13.44 13.50
CA GLU A 159 -15.30 13.18 14.63
C GLU A 159 -16.16 13.04 15.91
N PRO A 160 -16.58 11.82 16.27
CA PRO A 160 -17.28 11.58 17.52
C PRO A 160 -16.32 11.78 18.70
N TYR A 161 -16.90 12.13 19.86
CA TYR A 161 -16.14 12.20 21.11
C TYR A 161 -15.55 10.82 21.44
N ALA A 162 -14.23 10.76 21.58
CA ALA A 162 -13.49 9.51 21.80
C ALA A 162 -13.06 9.27 23.25
N GLY A 163 -13.54 10.09 24.18
CA GLY A 163 -13.07 10.04 25.57
C GLY A 163 -11.72 10.73 25.76
N PRO A 164 -11.12 10.57 26.96
CA PRO A 164 -9.72 10.94 27.21
C PRO A 164 -8.76 10.03 26.44
N ASP A 165 -7.46 10.30 26.52
CA ASP A 165 -6.45 9.39 25.98
C ASP A 165 -6.53 8.04 26.70
N PHE A 166 -6.29 6.94 26.00
CA PHE A 166 -6.44 5.59 26.57
C PHE A 166 -5.56 5.40 27.82
N GLU A 167 -4.35 5.98 27.83
CA GLU A 167 -3.39 5.92 28.94
C GLU A 167 -3.87 6.68 30.20
N GLU A 168 -4.87 7.57 30.07
CA GLU A 168 -5.48 8.30 31.19
C GLU A 168 -6.67 7.56 31.82
N LEU A 169 -7.09 6.43 31.25
CA LEU A 169 -8.13 5.59 31.82
C LEU A 169 -7.61 4.85 33.05
N ASP A 170 -8.53 4.43 33.91
CA ASP A 170 -8.23 3.57 35.06
C ASP A 170 -7.59 2.24 34.60
N ASP A 171 -6.56 1.77 35.32
CA ASP A 171 -5.77 0.59 34.94
C ASP A 171 -6.64 -0.67 34.81
N GLU A 172 -7.62 -0.88 35.71
CA GLU A 172 -8.52 -2.04 35.65
C GLU A 172 -9.41 -1.98 34.39
N LEU A 173 -9.79 -0.77 33.97
CA LEU A 173 -10.54 -0.57 32.73
C LEU A 173 -9.65 -0.81 31.49
N GLN A 174 -8.39 -0.38 31.51
CA GLN A 174 -7.45 -0.63 30.41
C GLN A 174 -7.24 -2.15 30.23
N ASP A 175 -6.96 -2.87 31.31
CA ASP A 175 -6.80 -4.33 31.30
C ASP A 175 -8.06 -5.03 30.78
N GLY A 176 -9.24 -4.62 31.27
CA GLY A 176 -10.51 -5.17 30.80
C GLY A 176 -10.79 -4.95 29.31
N LEU A 177 -10.31 -3.84 28.73
CA LEU A 177 -10.44 -3.57 27.29
C LEU A 177 -9.47 -4.42 26.45
N TYR A 178 -8.28 -4.72 26.97
CA TYR A 178 -7.37 -5.69 26.34
C TYR A 178 -7.95 -7.12 26.40
N ASP A 179 -8.42 -7.57 27.56
CA ASP A 179 -9.09 -8.87 27.71
C ASP A 179 -10.29 -9.01 26.78
N PHE A 180 -11.04 -7.91 26.57
CA PHE A 180 -12.15 -7.84 25.63
C PHE A 180 -11.69 -8.08 24.18
N LEU A 181 -10.57 -7.50 23.73
CA LEU A 181 -10.02 -7.74 22.39
C LEU A 181 -9.43 -9.15 22.25
N ASP A 182 -8.73 -9.62 23.27
CA ASP A 182 -8.11 -10.96 23.31
C ASP A 182 -9.15 -12.06 23.19
N ALA A 183 -10.28 -11.95 23.91
CA ALA A 183 -11.40 -12.89 23.79
C ALA A 183 -11.96 -13.00 22.35
N ARG A 184 -11.78 -11.95 21.55
CA ARG A 184 -12.20 -11.87 20.13
C ARG A 184 -11.10 -12.31 19.16
N GLY A 185 -9.93 -12.67 19.68
CA GLY A 185 -8.77 -13.09 18.92
C GLY A 185 -7.99 -11.92 18.29
N ILE A 186 -8.10 -10.73 18.88
CA ILE A 186 -7.32 -9.55 18.52
C ILE A 186 -6.24 -9.41 19.59
N ASP A 187 -5.18 -10.22 19.45
CA ASP A 187 -4.12 -10.40 20.42
C ASP A 187 -2.72 -10.23 19.77
N ASN A 188 -1.66 -10.37 20.57
CA ASN A 188 -0.29 -10.26 20.07
C ASN A 188 0.06 -11.32 19.01
N LYS A 189 -0.62 -12.47 18.98
CA LYS A 189 -0.42 -13.49 17.93
C LYS A 189 -0.99 -13.02 16.60
N LEU A 190 -2.13 -12.31 16.63
CA LEU A 190 -2.67 -11.63 15.45
C LEU A 190 -1.66 -10.61 14.92
N ALA A 191 -1.02 -9.82 15.80
CA ALA A 191 0.00 -8.85 15.39
C ALA A 191 1.15 -9.50 14.60
N THR A 192 1.72 -10.59 15.13
CA THR A 192 2.79 -11.33 14.46
C THR A 192 2.35 -11.88 13.11
N TYR A 193 1.15 -12.46 13.03
CA TYR A 193 0.60 -12.95 11.76
C TYR A 193 0.41 -11.80 10.75
N LEU A 194 -0.15 -10.66 11.18
CA LEU A 194 -0.38 -9.51 10.31
C LEU A 194 0.93 -8.93 9.78
N HIS A 195 2.00 -8.88 10.59
CA HIS A 195 3.31 -8.43 10.12
C HIS A 195 3.89 -9.36 9.04
N GLN A 196 3.73 -10.67 9.20
CA GLN A 196 4.10 -11.63 8.15
C GLN A 196 3.25 -11.45 6.88
N TYR A 197 1.94 -11.24 7.05
CA TYR A 197 1.01 -10.96 5.95
C TYR A 197 1.40 -9.70 5.19
N MET A 198 1.65 -8.60 5.89
CA MET A 198 2.02 -7.32 5.28
C MET A 198 3.37 -7.36 4.61
N LYS A 199 4.37 -8.06 5.16
CA LYS A 199 5.66 -8.27 4.49
C LYS A 199 5.49 -8.98 3.14
N HIS A 200 4.60 -9.98 3.06
CA HIS A 200 4.31 -10.66 1.81
C HIS A 200 3.52 -9.78 0.83
N LYS A 201 2.49 -9.08 1.33
CA LYS A 201 1.67 -8.18 0.51
C LYS A 201 2.50 -7.03 -0.04
N ASP A 202 3.29 -6.35 0.78
CA ASP A 202 4.14 -5.21 0.38
C ASP A 202 5.06 -5.55 -0.77
N LYS A 203 5.74 -6.69 -0.67
CA LYS A 203 6.57 -7.20 -1.74
C LYS A 203 5.79 -7.52 -3.03
N THR A 204 4.64 -8.17 -2.89
CA THR A 204 3.79 -8.53 -4.04
C THR A 204 3.27 -7.28 -4.75
N GLU A 205 2.84 -6.27 -4.00
CA GLU A 205 2.37 -4.99 -4.54
C GLU A 205 3.52 -4.19 -5.18
N LEU A 206 4.72 -4.20 -4.58
CA LEU A 206 5.91 -3.55 -5.14
C LEU A 206 6.28 -4.15 -6.50
N ILE A 207 6.35 -5.48 -6.61
CA ILE A 207 6.62 -6.17 -7.87
C ILE A 207 5.54 -5.85 -8.90
N GLY A 208 4.26 -5.99 -8.54
CA GLY A 208 3.15 -5.70 -9.44
C GLY A 208 3.10 -4.23 -9.88
N TRP A 209 3.50 -3.29 -9.02
CA TRP A 209 3.65 -1.89 -9.37
C TRP A 209 4.79 -1.69 -10.39
N MET A 210 5.98 -2.25 -10.14
CA MET A 210 7.11 -2.15 -11.08
C MET A 210 6.77 -2.75 -12.45
N GLU A 211 6.04 -3.86 -12.48
CA GLU A 211 5.56 -4.48 -13.73
C GLU A 211 4.60 -3.57 -14.49
N LYS A 212 3.65 -2.91 -13.80
CA LYS A 212 2.73 -1.94 -14.39
C LYS A 212 3.48 -0.73 -14.94
N VAL A 213 4.43 -0.18 -14.19
CA VAL A 213 5.27 0.96 -14.62
C VAL A 213 6.10 0.58 -15.85
N LYS A 214 6.77 -0.58 -15.82
CA LYS A 214 7.53 -1.09 -16.96
C LYS A 214 6.63 -1.23 -18.20
N SER A 215 5.46 -1.82 -18.05
CA SER A 215 4.50 -2.02 -19.15
C SER A 215 3.97 -0.71 -19.72
N PHE A 216 3.84 0.33 -18.90
CA PHE A 216 3.48 1.68 -19.36
C PHE A 216 4.60 2.30 -20.21
N ILE A 217 5.86 2.17 -19.77
CA ILE A 217 7.03 2.71 -20.48
C ILE A 217 7.31 1.98 -21.80
N GLU A 218 7.09 0.67 -21.85
CA GLU A 218 7.30 -0.15 -23.05
C GLU A 218 6.17 -0.02 -24.08
N ARG A 219 5.08 0.68 -23.74
CA ARG A 219 3.94 0.88 -24.65
C ARG A 219 4.33 1.81 -25.79
N LYS A 220 4.04 1.39 -27.02
CA LYS A 220 4.19 2.19 -28.24
C LYS A 220 2.92 2.98 -28.54
#